data_AF-A0A523N7Y5-F1
#
_entry.id   AF-A0A523N7Y5-F1
#
_cell.length_a   1.000
_cell.length_b   1.000
_cell.length_c   1.000
_cell.angle_alpha   90.00
_cell.angle_beta   90.00
_cell.angle_gamma   90.00
#
_symmetry.space_group_name_H-M   'P 1'
#
loop_
_entity.id
_entity.type
_entity.pdbx_description
1 polymer ?
#
loop_
_entity_poly.entity_id
_entity_poly.type
_entity_poly.pdbx_seq_one_letter_code
_entity_poly.pdbx_strand_id
1 'polypeptide(L)'
;MERISIESFFTSETDLEMNQYRILGGIREVRSNFDKKKIYPSLATLIELKRSIDKIKDERNNLDEKFPKQLKGFDIKTQKVIYESSHNINHNYNIEEIFTLIDWALPYINDAIDEGIVLFDFVEKNITLEQVGILPIYKDEGYFMVTDNPGFKLQIHRYECTLFSSGTERYRSLKTKFVKSERQVIIKRSAESIKHELIKERKDLPNPATFLFDSDLDFPFTETIFPVVKRKLMSHIAA
;
A
#
# COMPACT_ATOMS: atom_id res chain seq x y z
N MET A 1 -11.90 1.06 -16.49
CA MET A 1 -10.94 0.01 -16.89
C MET A 1 -10.66 -0.85 -15.68
N GLU A 2 -10.43 -2.14 -15.90
CA GLU A 2 -10.17 -3.11 -14.85
C GLU A 2 -8.75 -2.91 -14.32
N ARG A 3 -8.56 -2.92 -12.99
CA ARG A 3 -7.23 -2.75 -12.39
C ARG A 3 -6.35 -3.95 -12.76
N ILE A 4 -5.08 -3.71 -13.07
CA ILE A 4 -4.13 -4.79 -13.32
C ILE A 4 -4.06 -5.70 -12.09
N SER A 5 -4.27 -6.98 -12.32
CA SER A 5 -4.31 -8.02 -11.29
C SER A 5 -3.67 -9.29 -11.84
N ILE A 6 -3.48 -10.28 -10.97
CA ILE A 6 -2.91 -11.56 -11.40
C ILE A 6 -3.79 -12.24 -12.45
N GLU A 7 -5.12 -12.05 -12.39
CA GLU A 7 -6.09 -12.60 -13.32
C GLU A 7 -5.87 -12.10 -14.76
N SER A 8 -5.22 -10.94 -14.93
CA SER A 8 -4.84 -10.41 -16.24
C SER A 8 -3.87 -11.32 -17.01
N PHE A 9 -3.17 -12.24 -16.31
CA PHE A 9 -2.25 -13.21 -16.89
C PHE A 9 -2.91 -14.57 -17.21
N PHE A 10 -4.11 -14.83 -16.70
CA PHE A 10 -4.78 -16.15 -16.77
C PHE A 10 -6.09 -16.15 -17.56
N THR A 11 -6.36 -15.11 -18.34
CA THR A 11 -7.59 -15.03 -19.15
C THR A 11 -7.50 -15.94 -20.38
N SER A 12 -8.46 -16.87 -20.51
CA SER A 12 -8.50 -17.96 -21.49
C SER A 12 -8.85 -17.56 -22.93
N GLU A 13 -9.16 -16.29 -23.17
CA GLU A 13 -9.90 -15.89 -24.38
C GLU A 13 -9.07 -15.23 -25.46
N THR A 14 -7.76 -14.96 -25.28
CA THR A 14 -7.05 -14.12 -26.27
C THR A 14 -5.57 -14.42 -26.46
N ASP A 15 -5.13 -14.19 -27.71
CA ASP A 15 -3.74 -14.22 -28.20
C ASP A 15 -2.79 -13.41 -27.30
N LEU A 16 -1.52 -13.83 -27.23
CA LEU A 16 -0.45 -13.26 -26.42
C LEU A 16 -0.37 -11.74 -26.57
N GLU A 17 -0.51 -11.23 -27.80
CA GLU A 17 -0.48 -9.80 -28.11
C GLU A 17 -1.55 -9.01 -27.35
N MET A 18 -2.79 -9.52 -27.29
CA MET A 18 -3.87 -8.83 -26.57
C MET A 18 -3.60 -8.78 -25.06
N ASN A 19 -3.06 -9.86 -24.48
CA ASN A 19 -2.69 -9.89 -23.07
C ASN A 19 -1.56 -8.89 -22.76
N GLN A 20 -0.57 -8.77 -23.64
CA GLN A 20 0.47 -7.73 -23.56
C GLN A 20 -0.13 -6.33 -23.55
N TYR A 21 -1.08 -6.04 -24.46
CA TYR A 21 -1.78 -4.75 -24.50
C TYR A 21 -2.57 -4.46 -23.21
N ARG A 22 -3.28 -5.45 -22.66
CA ARG A 22 -4.02 -5.31 -21.39
C ARG A 22 -3.08 -5.00 -20.23
N ILE A 23 -1.96 -5.72 -20.12
CA ILE A 23 -0.94 -5.50 -19.09
C ILE A 23 -0.35 -4.09 -19.22
N LEU A 24 0.10 -3.69 -20.41
CA LEU A 24 0.65 -2.35 -20.64
C LEU A 24 -0.38 -1.26 -20.36
N GLY A 25 -1.65 -1.48 -20.74
CA GLY A 25 -2.75 -0.58 -20.43
C GLY A 25 -2.94 -0.40 -18.92
N GLY A 26 -2.90 -1.49 -18.16
CA GLY A 26 -2.98 -1.47 -16.70
C GLY A 26 -1.79 -0.76 -16.04
N ILE A 27 -0.57 -1.02 -16.50
CA ILE A 27 0.63 -0.32 -16.01
C ILE A 27 0.56 1.18 -16.33
N ARG A 28 0.10 1.54 -17.54
CA ARG A 28 -0.10 2.93 -17.94
C ARG A 28 -1.14 3.64 -17.06
N GLU A 29 -2.21 2.97 -16.68
CA GLU A 29 -3.20 3.53 -15.74
C GLU A 29 -2.57 3.82 -14.37
N VAL A 30 -1.74 2.90 -13.87
CA VAL A 30 -0.99 3.11 -12.62
C VAL A 30 -0.08 4.33 -12.72
N ARG A 31 0.74 4.43 -13.77
CA ARG A 31 1.62 5.59 -13.98
C ARG A 31 0.83 6.90 -14.12
N SER A 32 -0.31 6.88 -14.82
CA SER A 32 -1.19 8.05 -14.89
C SER A 32 -1.71 8.50 -13.51
N ASN A 33 -1.88 7.58 -12.56
CA ASN A 33 -2.21 7.95 -11.19
C ASN A 33 -1.01 8.60 -10.47
N PHE A 34 0.21 8.12 -10.69
CA PHE A 34 1.43 8.75 -10.18
C PHE A 34 1.62 10.17 -10.73
N ASP A 35 1.38 10.37 -12.04
CA ASP A 35 1.37 11.71 -12.67
C ASP A 35 0.37 12.65 -11.98
N LYS A 36 -0.79 12.11 -11.58
CA LYS A 36 -1.82 12.83 -10.81
C LYS A 36 -1.49 12.93 -9.32
N LYS A 37 -0.25 12.62 -8.92
CA LYS A 37 0.24 12.63 -7.54
C LYS A 37 -0.49 11.67 -6.60
N LYS A 38 -1.15 10.63 -7.14
CA LYS A 38 -1.90 9.61 -6.38
C LYS A 38 -1.08 8.33 -6.27
N ILE A 39 -0.42 8.13 -5.12
CA ILE A 39 0.44 6.97 -4.90
C ILE A 39 -0.39 5.72 -4.59
N TYR A 40 -1.35 5.83 -3.68
CA TYR A 40 -2.23 4.74 -3.27
C TYR A 40 -3.62 4.89 -3.90
N PRO A 41 -4.30 3.77 -4.23
CA PRO A 41 -3.90 2.38 -4.00
C PRO A 41 -2.97 1.78 -5.09
N SER A 42 -2.60 2.57 -6.11
CA SER A 42 -1.88 2.07 -7.30
C SER A 42 -0.56 1.36 -6.97
N LEU A 43 0.28 1.96 -6.13
CA LEU A 43 1.55 1.35 -5.72
C LEU A 43 1.34 0.05 -4.94
N ALA A 44 0.39 0.04 -4.00
CA ALA A 44 0.06 -1.16 -3.23
C ALA A 44 -0.41 -2.30 -4.16
N THR A 45 -1.25 -1.98 -5.14
CA THR A 45 -1.75 -2.95 -6.14
C THR A 45 -0.60 -3.56 -6.94
N LEU A 46 0.37 -2.76 -7.40
CA LEU A 46 1.54 -3.28 -8.12
C LEU A 46 2.44 -4.15 -7.24
N ILE A 47 2.67 -3.76 -5.99
CA ILE A 47 3.46 -4.57 -5.05
C ILE A 47 2.78 -5.91 -4.78
N GLU A 48 1.46 -5.93 -4.58
CA GLU A 48 0.68 -7.16 -4.40
C GLU A 48 0.71 -8.06 -5.65
N LEU A 49 0.62 -7.45 -6.84
CA LEU A 49 0.77 -8.16 -8.11
C LEU A 49 2.16 -8.81 -8.21
N LYS A 50 3.23 -8.05 -7.98
CA LYS A 50 4.60 -8.56 -8.01
C LYS A 50 4.80 -9.71 -7.02
N ARG A 51 4.32 -9.57 -5.78
CA ARG A 51 4.39 -10.64 -4.77
C ARG A 51 3.66 -11.91 -5.23
N SER A 52 2.51 -11.75 -5.87
CA SER A 52 1.75 -12.89 -6.41
C SER A 52 2.52 -13.57 -7.55
N ILE A 53 3.12 -12.79 -8.46
CA ILE A 53 3.96 -13.30 -9.54
C ILE A 53 5.20 -14.03 -9.00
N ASP A 54 5.91 -13.42 -8.04
CA ASP A 54 7.11 -14.01 -7.42
C ASP A 54 6.77 -15.35 -6.77
N LYS A 55 5.66 -15.42 -6.02
CA LYS A 55 5.17 -16.68 -5.42
C LYS A 55 4.90 -17.76 -6.48
N ILE A 56 4.29 -17.40 -7.60
CA ILE A 56 3.99 -18.34 -8.69
C ILE A 56 5.27 -18.84 -9.36
N LYS A 57 6.26 -17.96 -9.55
CA LYS A 57 7.58 -18.35 -10.08
C LYS A 57 8.33 -19.27 -9.12
N ASP A 58 8.30 -18.97 -7.83
CA ASP A 58 8.92 -19.81 -6.80
C ASP A 58 8.26 -21.20 -6.75
N GLU A 59 6.93 -21.27 -6.87
CA GLU A 59 6.21 -22.55 -6.96
C GLU A 59 6.60 -23.33 -8.21
N ARG A 60 6.72 -22.68 -9.38
CA ARG A 60 7.21 -23.34 -10.61
C ARG A 60 8.61 -23.93 -10.41
N ASN A 61 9.56 -23.12 -9.94
CA ASN A 61 10.95 -23.53 -9.76
C ASN A 61 11.07 -24.73 -8.80
N ASN A 62 10.36 -24.67 -7.67
CA ASN A 62 10.32 -25.77 -6.69
C ASN A 62 9.73 -27.07 -7.28
N LEU A 63 8.82 -26.96 -8.24
CA LEU A 63 8.20 -28.11 -8.90
C LEU A 63 9.10 -28.69 -10.00
N ASP A 64 9.79 -27.85 -10.77
CA ASP A 64 10.77 -28.31 -11.77
C ASP A 64 11.95 -29.05 -11.12
N GLU A 65 12.38 -28.62 -9.92
CA GLU A 65 13.41 -29.32 -9.14
C GLU A 65 12.94 -30.69 -8.59
N LYS A 66 11.67 -30.81 -8.22
CA LYS A 66 11.13 -32.02 -7.57
C LYS A 66 10.53 -33.03 -8.55
N PHE A 67 10.00 -32.55 -9.67
CA PHE A 67 9.28 -33.35 -10.67
C PHE A 67 9.54 -32.84 -12.09
N PRO A 68 10.75 -33.05 -12.63
CA PRO A 68 11.05 -32.65 -13.99
C PRO A 68 10.08 -33.34 -14.96
N LYS A 69 9.27 -32.55 -15.68
CA LYS A 69 8.33 -32.91 -16.77
C LYS A 69 6.86 -33.20 -16.42
N GLN A 70 6.26 -32.51 -15.45
CA GLN A 70 4.89 -32.82 -14.99
C GLN A 70 3.93 -31.62 -14.75
N LEU A 71 4.18 -30.44 -15.33
CA LEU A 71 3.31 -29.27 -15.15
C LEU A 71 2.11 -29.27 -16.13
N LYS A 72 0.86 -29.28 -15.63
CA LYS A 72 -0.36 -29.29 -16.48
C LYS A 72 -1.47 -28.29 -16.13
N GLY A 73 -1.52 -27.67 -14.94
CA GLY A 73 -2.53 -26.63 -14.64
C GLY A 73 -2.20 -25.68 -13.48
N PHE A 74 -2.93 -24.56 -13.38
CA PHE A 74 -2.82 -23.55 -12.30
C PHE A 74 -4.21 -23.20 -11.74
N ASP A 75 -4.33 -23.10 -10.42
CA ASP A 75 -5.55 -22.64 -9.75
C ASP A 75 -5.41 -21.18 -9.30
N ILE A 76 -6.16 -20.32 -9.98
CA ILE A 76 -6.20 -18.86 -9.77
C ILE A 76 -6.71 -18.52 -8.36
N LYS A 77 -7.61 -19.32 -7.77
CA LYS A 77 -8.20 -19.04 -6.45
C LYS A 77 -7.24 -19.36 -5.31
N THR A 78 -6.45 -20.43 -5.46
CA THR A 78 -5.50 -20.86 -4.43
C THR A 78 -4.08 -20.37 -4.68
N GLN A 79 -3.82 -19.80 -5.86
CA GLN A 79 -2.49 -19.48 -6.38
C GLN A 79 -1.55 -20.68 -6.29
N LYS A 80 -2.04 -21.87 -6.67
CA LYS A 80 -1.26 -23.12 -6.61
C LYS A 80 -1.21 -23.79 -7.97
N VAL A 81 -0.06 -24.36 -8.31
CA VAL A 81 0.10 -25.25 -9.47
C VAL A 81 -0.54 -26.62 -9.17
N ILE A 82 -1.40 -27.14 -10.06
CA ILE A 82 -2.13 -28.41 -9.89
C ILE A 82 -1.57 -29.49 -10.83
N TYR A 83 -1.44 -30.72 -10.30
CA TYR A 83 -1.07 -31.94 -11.05
C TYR A 83 -2.28 -32.77 -11.52
N GLU A 84 -2.08 -33.58 -12.55
CA GLU A 84 -3.03 -34.48 -13.21
C GLU A 84 -3.53 -35.61 -12.28
N SER A 85 -4.67 -35.43 -11.60
CA SER A 85 -5.58 -36.53 -11.20
C SER A 85 -6.96 -36.01 -10.78
N SER A 86 -7.52 -35.09 -11.54
CA SER A 86 -8.95 -34.84 -11.51
C SER A 86 -9.44 -34.54 -12.92
N HIS A 87 -10.12 -35.51 -13.50
CA HIS A 87 -11.15 -35.27 -14.52
C HIS A 87 -11.92 -33.98 -14.16
N ASN A 88 -12.06 -33.07 -15.13
CA ASN A 88 -12.76 -31.78 -15.07
C ASN A 88 -11.93 -30.54 -14.71
N ILE A 89 -10.84 -30.28 -15.44
CA ILE A 89 -10.35 -28.90 -15.62
C ILE A 89 -10.35 -28.63 -17.13
N ASN A 90 -11.47 -28.10 -17.62
CA ASN A 90 -11.69 -27.71 -19.01
C ASN A 90 -10.96 -26.40 -19.37
N HIS A 91 -9.71 -26.18 -18.97
CA HIS A 91 -8.98 -24.98 -19.36
C HIS A 91 -7.62 -25.32 -19.99
N ASN A 92 -7.57 -25.17 -21.30
CA ASN A 92 -6.43 -25.35 -22.21
C ASN A 92 -5.40 -24.20 -22.06
N TYR A 93 -4.93 -23.87 -20.86
CA TYR A 93 -3.90 -22.85 -20.70
C TYR A 93 -2.52 -23.41 -21.02
N ASN A 94 -1.81 -22.83 -21.99
CA ASN A 94 -0.39 -23.11 -22.16
C ASN A 94 0.41 -22.40 -21.05
N ILE A 95 0.81 -23.15 -20.04
CA ILE A 95 1.56 -22.65 -18.88
C ILE A 95 2.86 -21.95 -19.31
N GLU A 96 3.55 -22.46 -20.33
CA GLU A 96 4.79 -21.87 -20.83
C GLU A 96 4.58 -20.48 -21.44
N GLU A 97 3.46 -20.26 -22.13
CA GLU A 97 3.09 -18.94 -22.66
C GLU A 97 2.78 -17.95 -21.53
N ILE A 98 2.13 -18.40 -20.45
CA ILE A 98 1.86 -17.56 -19.27
C ILE A 98 3.16 -17.12 -18.61
N PHE A 99 4.10 -18.05 -18.40
CA PHE A 99 5.39 -17.69 -17.81
C PHE A 99 6.24 -16.81 -18.74
N THR A 100 6.17 -17.03 -20.05
CA THR A 100 6.80 -16.14 -21.04
C THR A 100 6.23 -14.72 -20.95
N LEU A 101 4.90 -14.59 -20.81
CA LEU A 101 4.23 -13.31 -20.63
C LEU A 101 4.60 -12.65 -19.29
N ILE A 102 4.69 -13.43 -18.21
CA ILE A 102 5.14 -12.95 -16.89
C ILE A 102 6.55 -12.40 -16.98
N ASP A 103 7.49 -13.17 -17.55
CA ASP A 103 8.89 -12.76 -17.66
C ASP A 103 9.05 -11.52 -18.54
N TRP A 104 8.22 -11.39 -19.59
CA TRP A 104 8.13 -10.19 -20.41
C TRP A 104 7.56 -8.99 -19.64
N ALA A 105 6.53 -9.17 -18.81
CA ALA A 105 5.85 -8.08 -18.11
C ALA A 105 6.62 -7.57 -16.88
N LEU A 106 7.39 -8.45 -16.22
CA LEU A 106 8.09 -8.16 -14.96
C LEU A 106 8.97 -6.90 -14.99
N PRO A 107 9.80 -6.65 -16.02
CA PRO A 107 10.58 -5.41 -16.11
C PRO A 107 9.70 -4.16 -16.02
N TYR A 108 8.58 -4.12 -16.76
CA TYR A 108 7.67 -2.96 -16.76
C TYR A 108 6.97 -2.76 -15.41
N ILE A 109 6.62 -3.86 -14.73
CA ILE A 109 6.03 -3.83 -13.38
C ILE A 109 7.05 -3.31 -12.38
N ASN A 110 8.30 -3.80 -12.42
CA ASN A 110 9.38 -3.35 -11.54
C ASN A 110 9.67 -1.87 -11.74
N ASP A 111 9.80 -1.41 -12.99
CA ASP A 111 10.03 0.00 -13.30
C ASP A 111 8.92 0.90 -12.74
N ALA A 112 7.66 0.48 -12.85
CA ALA A 112 6.53 1.23 -12.30
C ALA A 112 6.49 1.20 -10.76
N ILE A 113 6.92 0.10 -10.13
CA ILE A 113 7.08 0.04 -8.67
C ILE A 113 8.18 0.98 -8.21
N ASP A 114 9.33 0.96 -8.86
CA ASP A 114 10.47 1.82 -8.53
C ASP A 114 10.10 3.30 -8.67
N GLU A 115 9.39 3.67 -9.74
CA GLU A 115 8.81 5.01 -9.91
C GLU A 115 7.92 5.41 -8.73
N GLY A 116 7.00 4.52 -8.32
CA GLY A 116 6.11 4.76 -7.19
C GLY A 116 6.84 4.83 -5.84
N ILE A 117 7.90 4.05 -5.64
CA ILE A 117 8.76 4.11 -4.45
C ILE A 117 9.51 5.44 -4.40
N VAL A 118 10.11 5.88 -5.51
CA VAL A 118 10.79 7.18 -5.58
C VAL A 118 9.83 8.32 -5.24
N LEU A 119 8.60 8.28 -5.77
CA LEU A 119 7.57 9.27 -5.46
C LEU A 119 7.15 9.20 -3.97
N PHE A 120 7.00 8.00 -3.41
CA PHE A 120 6.70 7.80 -2.00
C PHE A 120 7.80 8.40 -1.11
N ASP A 121 9.06 8.08 -1.38
CA ASP A 121 10.22 8.55 -0.63
C ASP A 121 10.35 10.08 -0.72
N PHE A 122 10.07 10.65 -1.88
CA PHE A 122 10.03 12.10 -2.06
C PHE A 122 8.99 12.74 -1.13
N VAL A 123 7.75 12.21 -1.10
CA VAL A 123 6.70 12.73 -0.23
C VAL A 123 7.06 12.53 1.25
N GLU A 124 7.55 11.35 1.63
CA GLU A 124 7.91 11.04 3.02
C GLU A 124 9.02 11.97 3.55
N LYS A 125 10.02 12.29 2.73
CA LYS A 125 11.12 13.20 3.10
C LYS A 125 10.65 14.65 3.28
N ASN A 126 9.66 15.08 2.51
CA ASN A 126 9.12 16.45 2.53
C ASN A 126 7.93 16.64 3.49
N ILE A 127 7.58 15.62 4.27
CA ILE A 127 6.65 15.74 5.39
C ILE A 127 7.50 15.84 6.67
N THR A 128 7.39 16.92 7.43
CA THR A 128 8.02 17.02 8.75
C THR A 128 7.20 16.23 9.77
N LEU A 129 7.87 15.73 10.82
CA LEU A 129 7.21 15.10 11.97
C LEU A 129 7.71 15.82 13.21
N GLU A 130 6.79 16.44 13.93
CA GLU A 130 7.06 17.18 15.15
C GLU A 130 6.26 16.61 16.32
N GLN A 131 6.86 16.64 17.51
CA GLN A 131 6.21 16.25 18.76
C GLN A 131 5.50 17.46 19.35
N VAL A 132 4.23 17.30 19.70
CA VAL A 132 3.42 18.41 20.24
C VAL A 132 3.45 18.38 21.76
N GLY A 133 4.22 19.30 22.34
CA GLY A 133 4.44 19.40 23.77
C GLY A 133 5.15 18.17 24.37
N ILE A 134 4.84 17.85 25.62
CA ILE A 134 5.48 16.73 26.33
C ILE A 134 4.89 15.40 25.84
N LEU A 135 5.76 14.47 25.48
CA LEU A 135 5.37 13.10 25.16
C LEU A 135 5.24 12.25 26.44
N PRO A 136 4.18 11.44 26.55
CA PRO A 136 4.09 10.40 27.58
C PRO A 136 5.13 9.30 27.38
N ILE A 137 5.35 8.51 28.45
CA ILE A 137 6.15 7.27 28.39
C ILE A 137 5.49 6.24 27.46
N TYR A 138 4.16 6.12 27.52
CA TYR A 138 3.38 5.25 26.66
C TYR A 138 2.94 5.97 25.38
N LYS A 139 3.42 5.50 24.22
CA LYS A 139 3.23 6.16 22.92
C LYS A 139 2.33 5.39 21.95
N ASP A 140 1.81 4.23 22.35
CA ASP A 140 1.05 3.36 21.45
C ASP A 140 -0.35 3.90 21.15
N GLU A 141 -0.85 4.91 21.85
CA GLU A 141 -2.07 5.60 21.47
C GLU A 141 -1.95 7.11 21.64
N GLY A 142 -2.72 7.85 20.85
CA GLY A 142 -2.56 9.29 20.82
C GLY A 142 -3.32 9.96 19.69
N TYR A 143 -2.91 11.18 19.40
CA TYR A 143 -3.41 11.96 18.29
C TYR A 143 -2.29 12.29 17.30
N PHE A 144 -2.65 12.45 16.05
CA PHE A 144 -1.77 13.09 15.08
C PHE A 144 -2.57 14.08 14.24
N MET A 145 -1.90 15.16 13.89
CA MET A 145 -2.44 16.25 13.09
C MET A 145 -1.70 16.26 11.76
N VAL A 146 -2.43 16.46 10.66
CA VAL A 146 -1.86 16.43 9.32
C VAL A 146 -2.38 17.59 8.51
N THR A 147 -1.49 18.35 7.88
CA THR A 147 -1.89 19.41 6.96
C THR A 147 -2.40 18.83 5.64
N ASP A 148 -3.55 19.35 5.21
CA ASP A 148 -4.19 19.06 3.93
C ASP A 148 -4.25 20.38 3.16
N ASN A 149 -3.18 20.65 2.40
CA ASN A 149 -3.01 21.90 1.67
C ASN A 149 -4.09 22.12 0.60
N PRO A 150 -4.42 21.13 -0.26
CA PRO A 150 -5.49 21.30 -1.24
C PRO A 150 -6.85 21.59 -0.59
N GLY A 151 -7.11 21.01 0.58
CA GLY A 151 -8.32 21.23 1.36
C GLY A 151 -8.30 22.46 2.27
N PHE A 152 -7.18 23.18 2.35
CA PHE A 152 -6.94 24.26 3.32
C PHE A 152 -7.38 23.91 4.74
N LYS A 153 -7.02 22.72 5.22
CA LYS A 153 -7.45 22.23 6.53
C LYS A 153 -6.36 21.45 7.25
N LEU A 154 -6.45 21.45 8.58
CA LEU A 154 -5.68 20.57 9.45
C LEU A 154 -6.60 19.41 9.85
N GLN A 155 -6.22 18.19 9.49
CA GLN A 155 -6.97 16.99 9.87
C GLN A 155 -6.42 16.41 11.16
N ILE A 156 -7.31 16.10 12.10
CA ILE A 156 -6.97 15.55 13.41
C ILE A 156 -7.49 14.12 13.48
N HIS A 157 -6.59 13.20 13.80
CA HIS A 157 -6.87 11.78 13.84
C HIS A 157 -6.38 11.21 15.17
N ARG A 158 -7.12 10.24 15.72
CA ARG A 158 -6.65 9.39 16.81
C ARG A 158 -5.94 8.18 16.21
N TYR A 159 -4.86 7.75 16.82
CA TYR A 159 -4.18 6.51 16.46
C TYR A 159 -4.09 5.56 17.64
N GLU A 160 -4.02 4.27 17.31
CA GLU A 160 -3.74 3.18 18.24
C GLU A 160 -2.85 2.15 17.54
N CYS A 161 -1.67 1.93 18.08
CA CYS A 161 -0.70 0.94 17.68
C CYS A 161 -0.97 -0.33 18.49
N THR A 162 -1.22 -1.43 17.79
CA THR A 162 -1.44 -2.74 18.41
C THR A 162 -0.36 -3.71 17.95
N LEU A 163 0.26 -4.40 18.91
CA LEU A 163 1.23 -5.46 18.67
C LEU A 163 0.50 -6.79 18.58
N PHE A 164 0.64 -7.47 17.45
CA PHE A 164 0.19 -8.84 17.24
C PHE A 164 1.40 -9.74 16.99
N SER A 165 1.36 -10.96 17.48
CA SER A 165 2.35 -11.99 17.18
C SER A 165 1.67 -13.10 16.41
N SER A 166 2.25 -13.50 15.27
CA SER A 166 1.84 -14.69 14.54
C SER A 166 3.09 -15.52 14.26
N GLY A 167 3.16 -16.70 14.88
CA GLY A 167 4.38 -17.53 14.85
C GLY A 167 5.58 -16.80 15.43
N THR A 168 6.66 -16.69 14.65
CA THR A 168 7.91 -16.00 15.01
C THR A 168 7.92 -14.51 14.67
N GLU A 169 6.91 -14.01 13.94
CA GLU A 169 6.88 -12.63 13.46
C GLU A 169 5.99 -11.74 14.34
N ARG A 170 6.54 -10.58 14.74
CA ARG A 170 5.82 -9.52 15.44
C ARG A 170 5.31 -8.50 14.43
N TYR A 171 4.00 -8.42 14.28
CA TYR A 171 3.33 -7.43 13.44
C TYR A 171 2.84 -6.27 14.30
N ARG A 172 3.02 -5.04 13.82
CA ARG A 172 2.38 -3.87 14.39
C ARG A 172 1.29 -3.39 13.44
N SER A 173 0.09 -3.12 13.97
CA SER A 173 -1.00 -2.52 13.21
C SER A 173 -1.28 -1.11 13.72
N LEU A 174 -1.56 -0.18 12.79
CA LEU A 174 -2.00 1.18 13.10
C LEU A 174 -3.49 1.32 12.81
N LYS A 175 -4.30 1.42 13.87
CA LYS A 175 -5.68 1.86 13.74
C LYS A 175 -5.70 3.38 13.78
N THR A 176 -6.45 3.97 12.86
CA THR A 176 -6.61 5.43 12.75
C THR A 176 -8.08 5.78 12.70
N LYS A 177 -8.52 6.75 13.48
CA LYS A 177 -9.90 7.25 13.48
C LYS A 177 -9.89 8.76 13.29
N PHE A 178 -10.64 9.23 12.30
CA PHE A 178 -10.87 10.66 12.12
C PHE A 178 -11.61 11.24 13.35
N VAL A 179 -11.09 12.35 13.87
CA VAL A 179 -11.68 13.04 15.04
C VAL A 179 -12.44 14.27 14.58
N LYS A 180 -11.73 15.21 13.97
CA LYS A 180 -12.27 16.45 13.41
C LYS A 180 -11.29 17.05 12.42
N SER A 181 -11.72 18.09 11.70
CA SER A 181 -10.87 18.89 10.84
C SER A 181 -11.10 20.36 11.11
N GLU A 182 -10.03 21.14 11.16
CA GLU A 182 -10.09 22.60 11.33
C GLU A 182 -9.66 23.27 10.04
N ARG A 183 -10.44 24.25 9.56
CA ARG A 183 -10.06 25.03 8.39
C ARG A 183 -8.86 25.90 8.75
N GLN A 184 -7.82 25.85 7.93
CA GLN A 184 -6.67 26.73 8.11
C GLN A 184 -7.05 28.15 7.66
N VAL A 185 -6.79 29.11 8.54
CA VAL A 185 -6.89 30.54 8.29
C VAL A 185 -5.48 31.15 8.36
N ILE A 186 -5.34 32.42 7.97
CA ILE A 186 -4.05 33.14 7.92
C ILE A 186 -3.26 32.99 9.23
N ILE A 187 -3.96 33.00 10.37
CA ILE A 187 -3.39 32.74 11.69
C ILE A 187 -3.68 31.28 12.06
N LYS A 188 -2.68 30.40 11.87
CA LYS A 188 -2.78 29.00 12.29
C LYS A 188 -2.86 28.95 13.83
N ARG A 189 -3.79 28.16 14.36
CA ARG A 189 -3.74 27.78 15.79
C ARG A 189 -2.52 26.90 16.04
N SER A 190 -1.91 27.04 17.21
CA SER A 190 -0.81 26.17 17.60
C SER A 190 -1.31 24.74 17.87
N ALA A 191 -0.48 23.75 17.53
CA ALA A 191 -0.80 22.35 17.77
C ALA A 191 -0.99 22.04 19.27
N GLU A 192 -0.29 22.77 20.14
CA GLU A 192 -0.43 22.66 21.61
C GLU A 192 -1.81 23.12 22.07
N SER A 193 -2.35 24.19 21.48
CA SER A 193 -3.70 24.67 21.80
C SER A 193 -4.74 23.61 21.45
N ILE A 194 -4.59 22.98 20.29
CA ILE A 194 -5.46 21.90 19.82
C ILE A 194 -5.32 20.67 20.72
N LYS A 195 -4.10 20.28 21.11
CA LYS A 195 -3.84 19.18 22.06
C LYS A 195 -4.56 19.44 23.39
N HIS A 196 -4.45 20.64 23.94
CA HIS A 196 -5.11 21.01 25.20
C HIS A 196 -6.63 20.93 25.10
N GLU A 197 -7.21 21.33 23.98
CA GLU A 197 -8.64 21.21 23.72
C GLU A 197 -9.08 19.75 23.66
N LEU A 198 -8.35 18.91 22.93
CA LEU A 198 -8.64 17.47 22.85
C LEU A 198 -8.64 16.80 24.23
N ILE A 199 -7.67 17.13 25.09
CA ILE A 199 -7.60 16.59 26.46
C ILE A 199 -8.83 17.01 27.30
N LYS A 200 -9.35 18.23 27.11
CA LYS A 200 -10.56 18.70 27.80
C LYS A 200 -11.83 18.00 27.28
N GLU A 201 -11.92 17.81 25.96
CA GLU A 201 -13.07 17.18 25.29
C GLU A 201 -13.10 15.65 25.43
N ARG A 202 -11.95 15.01 25.64
CA ARG A 202 -11.76 13.55 25.65
C ARG A 202 -10.94 13.13 26.87
N LYS A 203 -11.66 12.90 27.97
CA LYS A 203 -11.06 12.54 29.26
C LYS A 203 -10.51 11.11 29.32
N ASP A 204 -10.83 10.27 28.34
CA ASP A 204 -10.34 8.90 28.23
C ASP A 204 -8.84 8.84 27.92
N LEU A 205 -8.26 9.90 27.37
CA LEU A 205 -6.84 9.99 27.06
C LEU A 205 -6.23 11.30 27.61
N PRO A 206 -5.95 11.38 28.92
CA PRO A 206 -5.54 12.62 29.58
C PRO A 206 -4.11 13.05 29.25
N ASN A 207 -3.23 12.12 28.88
CA ASN A 207 -1.85 12.41 28.48
C ASN A 207 -1.52 11.73 27.12
N PRO A 208 -2.11 12.21 26.01
CA PRO A 208 -1.93 11.59 24.70
C PRO A 208 -0.53 11.90 24.15
N ALA A 209 0.09 10.91 23.51
CA ALA A 209 1.16 11.18 22.57
C ALA A 209 0.55 11.95 21.39
N THR A 210 1.16 13.08 21.01
CA THR A 210 0.61 13.94 19.95
C THR A 210 1.70 14.35 18.99
N PHE A 211 1.42 14.16 17.71
CA PHE A 211 2.35 14.48 16.62
C PHE A 211 1.72 15.43 15.62
N LEU A 212 2.53 16.31 15.06
CA LEU A 212 2.17 17.16 13.93
C LEU A 212 2.96 16.73 12.71
N PHE A 213 2.24 16.49 11.62
CA PHE A 213 2.79 16.29 10.29
C PHE A 213 2.48 17.53 9.46
N ASP A 214 3.53 18.25 9.08
CA ASP A 214 3.41 19.40 8.21
C ASP A 214 4.17 19.18 6.90
N SER A 215 3.70 19.81 5.83
CA SER A 215 4.28 19.72 4.51
C SER A 215 3.75 20.85 3.65
N ASP A 216 4.56 21.37 2.74
CA ASP A 216 4.15 22.35 1.73
C ASP A 216 3.68 21.66 0.42
N LEU A 217 3.56 20.34 0.44
CA LEU A 217 3.19 19.56 -0.74
C LEU A 217 1.69 19.66 -1.07
N ASP A 218 1.38 20.04 -2.30
CA ASP A 218 0.01 19.98 -2.86
C ASP A 218 -0.26 18.60 -3.48
N PHE A 219 -0.34 17.59 -2.63
CA PHE A 219 -0.68 16.22 -3.01
C PHE A 219 -2.06 15.82 -2.48
N PRO A 220 -2.80 14.95 -3.18
CA PRO A 220 -4.08 14.42 -2.69
C PRO A 220 -3.95 13.82 -1.30
N PHE A 221 -4.80 14.26 -0.38
CA PHE A 221 -4.71 13.85 1.03
C PHE A 221 -4.92 12.35 1.21
N THR A 222 -6.01 11.81 0.66
CA THR A 222 -6.44 10.42 0.89
C THR A 222 -5.52 9.42 0.19
N GLU A 223 -5.13 9.71 -1.05
CA GLU A 223 -4.34 8.82 -1.90
C GLU A 223 -2.84 8.89 -1.63
N THR A 224 -2.34 9.97 -1.03
CA THR A 224 -0.89 10.17 -0.87
C THR A 224 -0.48 10.63 0.52
N ILE A 225 -0.88 11.83 0.95
CA ILE A 225 -0.38 12.39 2.22
C ILE A 225 -0.71 11.47 3.41
N PHE A 226 -1.97 11.05 3.54
CA PHE A 226 -2.44 10.28 4.68
C PHE A 226 -1.80 8.88 4.77
N PRO A 227 -1.73 8.07 3.67
CA PRO A 227 -0.98 6.82 3.69
C PRO A 227 0.50 6.98 4.06
N VAL A 228 1.18 8.00 3.53
CA VAL A 228 2.60 8.27 3.82
C VAL A 228 2.78 8.64 5.30
N VAL A 229 1.93 9.54 5.83
CA VAL A 229 1.94 9.91 7.25
C VAL A 229 1.72 8.70 8.15
N LYS A 230 0.76 7.83 7.83
CA LYS A 230 0.51 6.60 8.60
C LYS A 230 1.75 5.72 8.68
N ARG A 231 2.46 5.55 7.57
CA ARG A 231 3.70 4.77 7.52
C ARG A 231 4.82 5.45 8.30
N LYS A 232 5.00 6.76 8.15
CA LYS A 232 6.00 7.53 8.90
C LYS A 232 5.78 7.52 10.41
N LEU A 233 4.52 7.66 10.84
CA LEU A 233 4.11 7.55 12.24
C LEU A 233 4.45 6.18 12.83
N MET A 234 4.15 5.11 12.09
CA MET A 234 4.46 3.74 12.51
C MET A 234 5.95 3.52 12.70
N SER A 235 6.77 4.00 11.76
CA SER A 235 8.23 3.95 11.87
C SER A 235 8.73 4.74 13.08
N HIS A 236 8.16 5.92 13.36
CA HIS A 236 8.54 6.75 14.50
C HIS A 236 8.20 6.13 15.87
N ILE A 237 7.06 5.44 15.98
CA ILE A 237 6.66 4.73 17.22
C ILE A 237 7.44 3.41 17.39
N ALA A 238 8.03 2.88 16.32
CA ALA A 238 8.87 1.68 16.37
C ALA A 238 10.32 1.92 16.77
N ALA A 239 10.82 3.14 16.56
CA ALA A 239 12.14 3.58 16.99
C ALA A 239 12.20 3.86 18.51
#